data_AF-J9AII1-F1
#
_entry.id   AF-J9AII1-F1
#
_cell.length_a   1.000
_cell.length_b   1.000
_cell.length_c   1.000
_cell.angle_alpha   90.00
_cell.angle_beta   90.00
_cell.angle_gamma   90.00
#
_symmetry.space_group_name_H-M   'P 1'
#
loop_
_entity.id
_entity.type
_entity.pdbx_description
1 polymer ?
#
loop_
_entity_poly.entity_id
_entity_poly.type
_entity_poly.pdbx_seq_one_letter_code
_entity_poly.pdbx_strand_id
1 'polypeptide(L)'
;MYVLKDLQHFPGRLSTDDSSELVSSFGLSPGENLNVRVDGFKVVITMCELSGSFCYRRFIPQVWPSVRKFMLEQSVISANAQRAYFHTAAYKFQLIVLENLGAIFRYVEACSTNWESAIEMAKAYCDVSQPETLQNASKSLLSICETNLKENDDKPENAIG
;
A
#
# COMPACT_ATOMS: atom_id res chain seq x y z
N MET A 1 4.66 18.83 6.41
CA MET A 1 3.92 18.73 7.67
C MET A 1 2.46 18.99 7.36
N TYR A 2 1.70 17.95 7.00
CA TYR A 2 0.26 18.09 6.75
C TYR A 2 -0.44 18.27 8.10
N VAL A 3 -1.19 19.36 8.23
CA VAL A 3 -1.75 19.83 9.50
C VAL A 3 -2.96 18.98 9.85
N LEU A 4 -2.96 18.40 11.06
CA LEU A 4 -4.03 17.60 11.70
C LEU A 4 -5.43 18.24 11.74
N LYS A 5 -5.65 19.43 11.16
CA LYS A 5 -6.93 20.13 11.11
C LYS A 5 -7.91 19.52 10.09
N ASP A 6 -7.41 18.82 9.08
CA ASP A 6 -8.27 18.21 8.04
C ASP A 6 -8.91 16.88 8.49
N LEU A 7 -8.53 16.35 9.65
CA LEU A 7 -9.14 15.15 10.26
C LEU A 7 -10.40 15.47 11.10
N GLN A 8 -10.81 16.74 11.21
CA GLN A 8 -12.00 17.10 11.99
C GLN A 8 -13.31 16.73 11.28
N HIS A 9 -13.25 16.52 9.95
CA HIS A 9 -14.34 15.98 9.14
C HIS A 9 -14.18 14.49 8.88
N PHE A 10 -13.28 13.80 9.59
CA PHE A 10 -13.15 12.36 9.47
C PHE A 10 -14.50 11.74 9.79
N PRO A 11 -15.10 10.94 8.89
CA PRO A 11 -16.43 10.39 9.11
C PRO A 11 -16.36 9.47 10.34
N GLY A 12 -16.68 10.02 11.51
CA GLY A 12 -16.77 9.34 12.80
C GLY A 12 -17.90 8.31 12.85
N ARG A 13 -18.46 7.95 11.69
CA ARG A 13 -19.49 6.95 11.48
C ARG A 13 -19.20 6.12 10.22
N LEU A 14 -17.99 5.56 10.11
CA LEU A 14 -17.83 4.30 9.37
C LEU A 14 -18.42 3.18 10.25
N SER A 15 -19.74 3.20 10.38
CA SER A 15 -20.58 2.24 11.08
C SER A 15 -21.45 1.53 10.05
N THR A 16 -20.83 0.88 9.09
CA THR A 16 -21.51 -0.01 8.15
C THR A 16 -20.48 -1.00 7.61
N ASP A 17 -20.87 -2.27 7.58
CA ASP A 17 -20.16 -3.43 7.00
C ASP A 17 -19.90 -3.30 5.47
N ASP A 18 -20.06 -2.12 4.89
CA ASP A 18 -20.06 -1.93 3.45
C ASP A 18 -18.65 -1.63 2.91
N SER A 19 -18.01 -2.70 2.43
CA SER A 19 -16.62 -2.77 1.95
C SER A 19 -16.27 -1.83 0.78
N SER A 20 -17.26 -1.20 0.14
CA SER A 20 -17.09 -0.34 -1.03
C SER A 20 -16.90 1.15 -0.71
N GLU A 21 -17.29 1.61 0.49
CA GLU A 21 -17.29 3.04 0.83
C GLU A 21 -15.89 3.59 1.00
N LEU A 22 -14.97 2.87 1.63
CA LEU A 22 -13.65 3.41 1.97
C LEU A 22 -12.74 3.53 0.75
N VAL A 23 -12.77 2.53 -0.12
CA VAL A 23 -12.04 2.53 -1.40
C VAL A 23 -12.54 3.70 -2.27
N SER A 24 -13.86 3.88 -2.35
CA SER A 24 -14.47 4.97 -3.12
C SER A 24 -14.22 6.33 -2.47
N SER A 25 -14.28 6.44 -1.13
CA SER A 25 -14.06 7.68 -0.39
C SER A 25 -12.63 8.20 -0.52
N PHE A 26 -11.64 7.32 -0.68
CA PHE A 26 -10.25 7.72 -0.96
C PHE A 26 -9.93 7.70 -2.46
N GLY A 27 -10.93 7.51 -3.31
CA GLY A 27 -10.77 7.45 -4.76
C GLY A 27 -9.85 6.33 -5.24
N LEU A 28 -9.68 5.25 -4.47
CA LEU A 28 -8.81 4.10 -4.77
C LEU A 28 -9.49 3.06 -5.68
N SER A 29 -10.69 3.37 -6.18
CA SER A 29 -11.45 2.52 -7.09
C SER A 29 -10.83 2.48 -8.50
N PRO A 30 -10.94 1.34 -9.22
CA PRO A 30 -10.57 1.29 -10.63
C PRO A 30 -11.35 2.31 -11.46
N GLY A 31 -10.65 3.14 -12.25
CA GLY A 31 -11.26 4.18 -13.09
C GLY A 31 -11.25 5.59 -12.51
N GLU A 32 -10.92 5.76 -11.23
CA GLU A 32 -10.77 7.08 -10.59
C GLU A 32 -9.52 7.83 -11.07
N ASN A 33 -9.55 9.15 -10.96
CA ASN A 33 -8.43 10.00 -11.35
C ASN A 33 -7.18 9.63 -10.54
N LEU A 34 -6.08 9.34 -11.23
CA LEU A 34 -4.85 8.89 -10.56
C LEU A 34 -4.25 9.91 -9.59
N ASN A 35 -4.49 11.21 -9.77
CA ASN A 35 -4.06 12.20 -8.78
C ASN A 35 -4.87 12.06 -7.48
N VAL A 36 -6.18 11.80 -7.58
CA VAL A 36 -7.03 11.51 -6.42
C VAL A 36 -6.55 10.24 -5.71
N ARG A 37 -6.14 9.22 -6.47
CA ARG A 37 -5.54 7.99 -5.89
C ARG A 37 -4.26 8.25 -5.12
N VAL A 38 -3.37 9.10 -5.64
CA VAL A 38 -2.13 9.49 -4.94
C VAL A 38 -2.45 10.17 -3.61
N ASP A 39 -3.36 11.14 -3.62
CA ASP A 39 -3.69 11.88 -2.40
C ASP A 39 -4.48 11.04 -1.41
N GLY A 40 -5.41 10.21 -1.89
CA GLY A 40 -6.13 9.23 -1.07
C GLY A 40 -5.18 8.24 -0.38
N PHE A 41 -4.16 7.75 -1.09
CA PHE A 41 -3.19 6.84 -0.49
C PHE A 41 -2.30 7.52 0.56
N LYS A 42 -1.94 8.79 0.39
CA LYS A 42 -1.27 9.58 1.45
C LYS A 42 -2.11 9.67 2.72
N VAL A 43 -3.42 9.90 2.57
CA VAL A 43 -4.34 9.92 3.72
C VAL A 43 -4.34 8.56 4.42
N VAL A 44 -4.40 7.47 3.66
CA VAL A 44 -4.32 6.11 4.20
C VAL A 44 -3.01 5.87 4.97
N ILE A 45 -1.86 6.32 4.44
CA ILE A 45 -0.57 6.24 5.15
C ILE A 45 -0.66 6.94 6.51
N THR A 46 -1.12 8.20 6.53
CA THR A 46 -1.25 8.98 7.78
C THR A 46 -2.23 8.34 8.75
N MET A 47 -3.33 7.77 8.26
CA MET A 47 -4.28 7.06 9.13
C MET A 47 -3.66 5.83 9.78
N CYS A 48 -2.94 5.01 9.02
CA CYS A 48 -2.30 3.81 9.55
C CYS A 48 -1.24 4.18 10.61
N GLU A 49 -0.46 5.23 10.35
CA GLU A 49 0.51 5.76 11.30
C GLU A 49 -0.15 6.20 12.63
N LEU A 50 -1.29 6.89 12.55
CA LEU A 50 -1.97 7.42 13.74
C LEU A 50 -2.84 6.38 14.47
N SER A 51 -3.37 5.39 13.76
CA SER A 51 -4.44 4.50 14.27
C SER A 51 -4.03 3.03 14.40
N GLY A 52 -2.85 2.65 13.88
CA GLY A 52 -2.30 1.29 13.97
C GLY A 52 -3.29 0.21 13.47
N SER A 53 -3.50 -0.81 14.30
CA SER A 53 -4.32 -2.00 13.97
C SER A 53 -5.81 -1.70 13.76
N PHE A 54 -6.31 -0.53 14.16
CA PHE A 54 -7.69 -0.12 13.81
C PHE A 54 -7.88 0.02 12.28
N CYS A 55 -6.81 0.32 11.54
CA CYS A 55 -6.81 0.35 10.09
C CYS A 55 -6.77 -1.05 9.45
N TYR A 56 -6.36 -2.10 10.19
CA TYR A 56 -6.25 -3.47 9.68
C TYR A 56 -7.56 -4.01 9.10
N ARG A 57 -8.67 -3.83 9.84
CA ARG A 57 -10.00 -4.31 9.44
C ARG A 57 -10.48 -3.75 8.11
N ARG A 58 -9.84 -2.69 7.61
CA ARG A 58 -10.26 -1.96 6.41
C ARG A 58 -9.21 -1.98 5.33
N PHE A 59 -7.93 -1.80 5.66
CA PHE A 59 -6.88 -1.71 4.64
C PHE A 59 -6.69 -3.02 3.88
N ILE A 60 -6.46 -4.13 4.58
CA ILE A 60 -6.16 -5.42 3.95
C ILE A 60 -7.34 -5.93 3.10
N PRO A 61 -8.59 -6.00 3.60
CA PRO A 61 -9.68 -6.51 2.78
C PRO A 61 -10.19 -5.52 1.73
N GLN A 62 -10.10 -4.20 1.96
CA GLN A 62 -10.76 -3.21 1.08
C GLN A 62 -9.76 -2.52 0.15
N VAL A 63 -8.61 -2.09 0.65
CA VAL A 63 -7.67 -1.24 -0.11
C VAL A 63 -6.62 -2.07 -0.83
N TRP A 64 -5.99 -3.02 -0.13
CA TRP A 64 -4.84 -3.76 -0.64
C TRP A 64 -5.11 -4.48 -1.97
N PRO A 65 -6.25 -5.16 -2.21
CA PRO A 65 -6.49 -5.86 -3.47
C PRO A 65 -6.49 -4.91 -4.68
N SER A 66 -7.11 -3.74 -4.55
CA SER A 66 -7.14 -2.71 -5.61
C SER A 66 -5.74 -2.15 -5.88
N VAL A 67 -5.01 -1.82 -4.81
CA VAL A 67 -3.63 -1.31 -4.90
C VAL A 67 -2.73 -2.35 -5.57
N ARG A 68 -2.74 -3.60 -5.08
CA ARG A 68 -1.92 -4.69 -5.62
C ARG A 68 -2.21 -4.94 -7.09
N LYS A 69 -3.50 -5.01 -7.48
CA LYS A 69 -3.90 -5.19 -8.88
C LYS A 69 -3.32 -4.09 -9.76
N PHE A 70 -3.50 -2.82 -9.38
CA PHE A 70 -2.95 -1.70 -10.12
C PHE A 70 -1.43 -1.75 -10.22
N MET A 71 -0.75 -2.07 -9.13
CA MET A 71 0.71 -2.16 -9.12
C MET A 71 1.21 -3.24 -10.08
N LEU A 72 0.57 -4.41 -10.12
CA LEU A 72 0.95 -5.48 -11.03
C LEU A 72 0.73 -5.08 -12.49
N GLU A 73 -0.42 -4.48 -12.82
CA GLU A 73 -0.72 -3.99 -14.17
C GLU A 73 0.26 -2.88 -14.62
N GLN A 74 0.59 -1.96 -13.73
CA GLN A 74 1.51 -0.86 -14.04
C GLN A 74 2.98 -1.28 -14.08
N SER A 75 3.35 -2.42 -13.49
CA SER A 75 4.74 -2.91 -13.57
C SER A 75 5.14 -3.14 -15.04
N VAL A 76 4.23 -3.65 -15.87
CA VAL A 76 4.44 -3.87 -17.31
C VAL A 76 4.58 -2.55 -18.08
N ILE A 77 3.80 -1.54 -17.71
CA ILE A 77 3.84 -0.21 -18.36
C ILE A 77 5.13 0.52 -17.98
N SER A 78 5.48 0.51 -16.70
CA SER A 78 6.67 1.18 -16.17
C SER A 78 7.98 0.55 -16.65
N ALA A 79 8.04 -0.77 -16.85
CA ALA A 79 9.17 -1.46 -17.48
C ALA A 79 9.48 -0.96 -18.90
N ASN A 80 8.50 -0.37 -19.59
CA ASN A 80 8.65 0.19 -20.94
C ASN A 80 8.61 1.73 -20.93
N ALA A 81 8.79 2.36 -19.77
CA ALA A 81 8.57 3.78 -19.59
C ALA A 81 9.64 4.65 -20.28
N GLN A 82 9.17 5.72 -20.92
CA GLN A 82 10.01 6.83 -21.35
C GLN A 82 10.01 7.94 -20.29
N ARG A 83 10.92 8.92 -20.40
CA ARG A 83 11.12 9.99 -19.41
C ARG A 83 9.82 10.72 -19.00
N ALA A 84 8.90 10.94 -19.93
CA ALA A 84 7.63 11.62 -19.64
C ALA A 84 6.79 10.88 -18.58
N TYR A 85 6.94 9.56 -18.46
CA TYR A 85 6.24 8.74 -17.47
C TYR A 85 6.53 9.19 -16.03
N PHE A 86 7.72 9.70 -15.75
CA PHE A 86 8.15 10.08 -14.39
C PHE A 86 7.36 11.27 -13.82
N HIS A 87 6.66 12.02 -14.68
CA HIS A 87 5.79 13.11 -14.27
C HIS A 87 4.32 12.69 -14.09
N THR A 88 3.97 11.45 -14.48
CA THR A 88 2.60 10.94 -14.41
C THR A 88 2.17 10.63 -12.98
N ALA A 89 0.86 10.67 -12.74
CA ALA A 89 0.28 10.26 -11.48
C ALA A 89 0.43 8.75 -11.23
N ALA A 90 0.47 7.92 -12.29
CA ALA A 90 0.73 6.49 -12.18
C ALA A 90 2.10 6.23 -11.55
N TYR A 91 3.15 6.86 -12.09
CA TYR A 91 4.51 6.76 -11.54
C TYR A 91 4.58 7.19 -10.08
N LYS A 92 3.98 8.35 -9.76
CA LYS A 92 3.93 8.86 -8.38
C LYS A 92 3.21 7.91 -7.44
N PHE A 93 2.12 7.29 -7.89
CA PHE A 93 1.38 6.29 -7.13
C PHE A 93 2.19 5.01 -6.90
N GLN A 94 2.90 4.52 -7.93
CA GLN A 94 3.76 3.36 -7.78
C GLN A 94 4.85 3.60 -6.74
N LEU A 95 5.53 4.75 -6.84
CA LEU A 95 6.63 5.10 -5.95
C LEU A 95 6.15 5.20 -4.50
N ILE A 96 5.06 5.93 -4.23
CA ILE A 96 4.56 6.09 -2.87
C ILE A 96 4.11 4.75 -2.25
N VAL A 97 3.54 3.84 -3.06
CA VAL A 97 3.19 2.50 -2.58
C VAL A 97 4.45 1.73 -2.21
N LEU A 98 5.44 1.64 -3.10
CA LEU A 98 6.67 0.89 -2.84
C LEU A 98 7.43 1.41 -1.61
N GLU A 99 7.48 2.73 -1.43
CA GLU A 99 8.18 3.36 -0.30
C GLU A 99 7.48 3.15 1.06
N ASN A 100 6.15 3.04 1.08
CA ASN A 100 5.37 3.10 2.34
C ASN A 100 4.70 1.78 2.71
N LEU A 101 4.55 0.83 1.79
CA LEU A 101 3.76 -0.39 2.03
C LEU A 101 4.27 -1.18 3.24
N GLY A 102 5.59 -1.31 3.39
CA GLY A 102 6.18 -2.04 4.52
C GLY A 102 5.81 -1.43 5.86
N ALA A 103 5.81 -0.10 5.98
CA ALA A 103 5.38 0.58 7.21
C ALA A 103 3.89 0.39 7.46
N ILE A 104 3.06 0.56 6.42
CA ILE A 104 1.60 0.32 6.50
C ILE A 104 1.33 -1.09 7.03
N PHE A 105 1.98 -2.11 6.45
CA PHE A 105 1.77 -3.50 6.82
C PHE A 105 2.15 -3.80 8.27
N ARG A 106 3.19 -3.14 8.81
CA ARG A 106 3.52 -3.21 10.24
C ARG A 106 2.46 -2.55 11.10
N TYR A 107 2.03 -1.33 10.75
CA TYR A 107 1.03 -0.60 11.51
C TYR A 107 -0.30 -1.36 11.60
N VAL A 108 -0.67 -2.02 10.52
CA VAL A 108 -1.88 -2.82 10.49
C VAL A 108 -1.67 -4.26 10.97
N GLU A 109 -0.49 -4.65 11.45
CA GLU A 109 -0.21 -6.01 11.92
C GLU A 109 -0.57 -7.09 10.86
N ALA A 110 -0.14 -6.88 9.61
CA ALA A 110 -0.43 -7.77 8.50
C ALA A 110 0.08 -9.21 8.78
N CYS A 111 -0.76 -10.22 8.52
CA CYS A 111 -0.36 -11.63 8.61
C CYS A 111 0.57 -12.06 7.46
N SER A 112 1.18 -13.24 7.58
CA SER A 112 2.17 -13.79 6.64
C SER A 112 1.71 -13.79 5.18
N THR A 113 0.48 -14.21 4.91
CA THR A 113 -0.08 -14.24 3.53
C THR A 113 -0.16 -12.85 2.90
N ASN A 114 -0.39 -11.81 3.70
CA ASN A 114 -0.33 -10.43 3.20
C ASN A 114 1.10 -10.09 2.80
N TRP A 115 2.08 -10.33 3.67
CA TRP A 115 3.50 -10.07 3.40
C TRP A 115 3.99 -10.82 2.14
N GLU A 116 3.62 -12.08 1.98
CA GLU A 116 3.90 -12.87 0.76
C GLU A 116 3.32 -12.21 -0.48
N SER A 117 2.07 -11.73 -0.41
CA SER A 117 1.43 -11.04 -1.53
C SER A 117 2.10 -9.71 -1.89
N ALA A 118 2.69 -9.01 -0.90
CA ALA A 118 3.48 -7.81 -1.11
C ALA A 118 4.85 -8.12 -1.73
N ILE A 119 5.49 -9.23 -1.34
CA ILE A 119 6.72 -9.72 -1.96
C ILE A 119 6.50 -10.02 -3.43
N GLU A 120 5.41 -10.73 -3.77
CA GLU A 120 5.08 -11.03 -5.17
C GLU A 120 4.92 -9.76 -6.00
N MET A 121 4.21 -8.75 -5.47
CA MET A 121 4.05 -7.46 -6.13
C MET A 121 5.39 -6.74 -6.29
N ALA A 122 6.22 -6.67 -5.24
CA ALA A 122 7.52 -6.01 -5.29
C ALA A 122 8.50 -6.71 -6.27
N LYS A 123 8.46 -8.03 -6.41
CA LYS A 123 9.31 -8.75 -7.39
C LYS A 123 9.10 -8.23 -8.83
N ALA A 124 7.87 -7.83 -9.20
CA ALA A 124 7.58 -7.26 -10.52
C ALA A 124 8.30 -5.93 -10.81
N TYR A 125 8.71 -5.21 -9.76
CA TYR A 125 9.44 -3.94 -9.86
C TYR A 125 10.96 -4.10 -9.72
N CYS A 126 11.46 -5.31 -9.49
CA CYS A 126 12.90 -5.56 -9.34
C CYS A 126 13.63 -5.81 -10.67
N ASP A 127 12.87 -5.95 -11.77
CA ASP A 127 13.42 -6.16 -13.11
C ASP A 127 14.33 -5.00 -13.55
N VAL A 128 15.34 -5.29 -14.36
CA VAL A 128 16.31 -4.29 -14.87
C VAL A 128 15.70 -3.27 -15.84
N SER A 129 14.56 -3.59 -16.44
CA SER A 129 13.79 -2.69 -17.29
C SER A 129 13.03 -1.61 -16.51
N GLN A 130 12.86 -1.79 -15.20
CA GLN A 130 12.15 -0.83 -14.37
C GLN A 130 12.94 0.47 -14.19
N PRO A 131 12.26 1.62 -14.05
CA PRO A 131 12.90 2.86 -13.64
C PRO A 131 13.67 2.67 -12.34
N GLU A 132 14.92 3.15 -12.29
CA GLU A 132 15.85 2.92 -11.18
C GLU A 132 15.26 3.27 -9.81
N THR A 133 14.51 4.38 -9.72
CA THR A 133 13.85 4.79 -8.48
C THR A 133 12.82 3.78 -7.99
N LEU A 134 11.98 3.25 -8.90
CA LEU A 134 11.00 2.21 -8.55
C LEU A 134 11.70 0.91 -8.17
N GLN A 135 12.77 0.55 -8.89
CA GLN A 135 13.56 -0.63 -8.59
C GLN A 135 14.19 -0.57 -7.20
N ASN A 136 14.77 0.58 -6.84
CA ASN A 136 15.41 0.79 -5.53
C ASN A 136 14.38 0.76 -4.40
N ALA A 137 13.24 1.45 -4.56
CA ALA A 137 12.14 1.40 -3.61
C ALA A 137 11.63 -0.05 -3.43
N SER A 138 11.51 -0.78 -4.52
CA SER A 138 11.05 -2.18 -4.51
C SER A 138 12.03 -3.13 -3.80
N LYS A 139 13.34 -2.99 -4.03
CA LYS A 139 14.36 -3.78 -3.33
C LYS A 139 14.36 -3.49 -1.83
N SER A 140 14.16 -2.23 -1.44
CA SER A 140 13.99 -1.85 -0.04
C SER A 140 12.75 -2.51 0.59
N LEU A 141 11.62 -2.48 -0.11
CA LEU A 141 10.39 -3.13 0.32
C LEU A 141 10.56 -4.65 0.47
N LEU A 142 11.21 -5.33 -0.48
CA LEU A 142 11.48 -6.76 -0.39
C LEU A 142 12.27 -7.12 0.87
N SER A 143 13.35 -6.38 1.15
CA SER A 143 14.14 -6.59 2.37
C SER A 143 13.29 -6.43 3.62
N ILE A 144 12.38 -5.45 3.66
CA ILE A 144 11.46 -5.24 4.78
C ILE A 144 10.53 -6.45 4.94
N CYS A 145 9.89 -6.90 3.87
CA CYS A 145 8.95 -8.02 3.90
C CYS A 145 9.63 -9.33 4.34
N GLU A 146 10.82 -9.62 3.82
CA GLU A 146 11.58 -10.83 4.16
C GLU A 146 12.00 -10.85 5.64
N THR A 147 12.41 -9.71 6.20
CA THR A 147 12.70 -9.61 7.64
C THR A 147 11.44 -9.85 8.47
N ASN A 148 10.30 -9.25 8.09
CA ASN A 148 9.05 -9.37 8.85
C ASN A 148 8.43 -10.78 8.74
N LEU A 149 8.65 -11.52 7.66
CA LEU A 149 8.22 -12.92 7.56
C LEU A 149 9.01 -13.84 8.51
N LYS A 150 10.33 -13.68 8.56
CA LYS A 150 11.18 -14.47 9.46
C LYS A 150 10.82 -14.25 10.93
N GLU A 151 10.54 -13.01 11.31
CA GLU A 151 10.09 -12.65 12.67
C GLU A 151 8.73 -13.27 13.04
N ASN A 152 7.86 -13.54 12.04
CA ASN A 152 6.58 -14.20 12.26
C ASN A 152 6.73 -15.73 12.35
N ASP A 153 7.64 -16.34 11.59
CA ASP A 153 7.94 -17.78 11.66
C ASP A 153 8.63 -18.17 12.98
N ASP A 154 9.40 -17.25 13.58
CA ASP A 154 10.08 -17.45 14.87
C ASP A 154 9.15 -17.29 16.10
N LYS A 155 7.88 -16.90 15.92
CA LYS A 155 6.89 -16.93 17.00
C LYS A 155 6.24 -18.32 17.05
N PRO A 156 6.52 -19.16 18.06
CA PRO A 156 5.82 -20.43 18.19
C PRO A 156 4.31 -20.16 18.37
N GLU A 157 3.50 -20.81 17.54
CA GLU A 157 2.08 -21.07 17.84
C GLU A 157 2.03 -21.79 19.19
N ASN A 158 1.89 -21.07 20.30
CA ASN A 158 1.41 -21.59 21.58
C ASN A 158 1.17 -20.44 22.57
N ALA A 159 -0.07 -19.98 22.63
CA ALA A 159 -0.72 -19.55 23.88
C ALA A 159 -2.24 -19.35 23.63
N ILE A 160 -2.96 -20.42 23.29
CA ILE A 160 -4.36 -20.54 23.69
C ILE A 160 -4.45 -21.85 24.48
N GLY A 161 -4.22 -21.74 25.78
CA GLY A 161 -4.77 -22.66 26.78
C GLY A 161 -6.16 -22.20 27.17
#